data_AF-A0A661SSN0-F1
#
_entry.id   AF-A0A661SSN0-F1
#
_cell.length_a   1.000
_cell.length_b   1.000
_cell.length_c   1.000
_cell.angle_alpha   90.00
_cell.angle_beta   90.00
_cell.angle_gamma   90.00
#
_symmetry.space_group_name_H-M   'P 1'
#
loop_
_entity.id
_entity.type
_entity.pdbx_description
1 polymer ?
#
loop_
_entity_poly.entity_id
_entity_poly.type
_entity_poly.pdbx_seq_one_letter_code
_entity_poly.pdbx_strand_id
1 'polypeptide(L)'
;MNARNDPVFQWKNICLVPILHNRVEFAMEVRRRFERFRPDAVAVEFPDTLKTGILRAVDRLPLLSVVFYEEADGAFVYLPVEPTDGQVEALRLARSAGIPVHFIDRDTEGYLPDPAPMPDPYAVRRIGHHAYCRAYLRFGGRGGPRPQDTLREKTMAHRLQRLSRSSERVLFVGGLAHLPGLLAHLDRPQTEVIGRRRREGVGLAHLHRESSREIMTEMPFLAAAYERARSDDGPVDVDRLKVNR
;
A
#
# COMPACT_ATOMS: atom_id res chain seq x y z
N MET A 1 -20.34 -14.78 7.87
CA MET A 1 -20.53 -13.47 8.54
C MET A 1 -20.71 -12.44 7.44
N ASN A 2 -21.86 -11.76 7.37
CA ASN A 2 -22.21 -10.89 6.24
C ASN A 2 -21.22 -9.73 6.10
N ALA A 3 -20.46 -9.67 5.00
CA ALA A 3 -19.48 -8.63 4.67
C ALA A 3 -20.07 -7.20 4.53
N ARG A 4 -21.39 -7.03 4.71
CA ARG A 4 -22.09 -5.74 4.51
C ARG A 4 -21.83 -4.70 5.60
N ASN A 5 -21.27 -5.08 6.76
CA ASN A 5 -21.05 -4.18 7.90
C ASN A 5 -19.63 -4.19 8.48
N ASP A 6 -18.60 -4.53 7.70
CA ASP A 6 -17.22 -4.40 8.22
C ASP A 6 -16.90 -2.91 8.45
N PRO A 7 -16.62 -2.47 9.70
CA PRO A 7 -16.32 -1.08 9.99
C PRO A 7 -15.08 -0.59 9.22
N VAL A 8 -14.99 0.71 8.97
CA VAL A 8 -13.83 1.35 8.32
C VAL A 8 -12.98 2.06 9.37
N PHE A 9 -11.66 2.09 9.18
CA PHE A 9 -10.84 3.11 9.83
C PHE A 9 -11.05 4.40 9.06
N GLN A 10 -11.54 5.43 9.74
CA GLN A 10 -11.89 6.68 9.09
C GLN A 10 -11.44 7.86 9.94
N TRP A 11 -10.87 8.85 9.28
CA TRP A 11 -10.57 10.15 9.87
C TRP A 11 -11.15 11.24 8.97
N LYS A 12 -12.14 11.98 9.48
CA LYS A 12 -12.94 12.93 8.68
C LYS A 12 -13.50 12.25 7.42
N ASN A 13 -13.11 12.74 6.25
CA ASN A 13 -13.51 12.23 4.94
C ASN A 13 -12.46 11.30 4.31
N ILE A 14 -11.50 10.80 5.10
CA ILE A 14 -10.47 9.87 4.67
C ILE A 14 -10.78 8.47 5.18
N CYS A 15 -10.97 7.53 4.25
CA CYS A 15 -11.02 6.10 4.55
C CYS A 15 -9.58 5.56 4.55
N LEU A 16 -9.12 5.06 5.69
CA LEU A 16 -7.81 4.45 5.87
C LEU A 16 -7.93 2.94 5.61
N VAL A 17 -7.12 2.41 4.71
CA VAL A 17 -7.02 0.98 4.41
C VAL A 17 -5.60 0.51 4.69
N PRO A 18 -5.30 0.10 5.94
CA PRO A 18 -4.00 -0.43 6.31
C PRO A 18 -3.78 -1.80 5.67
N ILE A 19 -2.59 -2.04 5.12
CA ILE A 19 -2.27 -3.27 4.40
C ILE A 19 -1.02 -3.97 4.91
N LEU A 20 -0.92 -5.27 4.68
CA LEU A 20 0.37 -5.91 4.54
C LEU A 20 0.77 -5.88 3.08
N HIS A 21 1.99 -5.39 2.81
CA HIS A 21 2.50 -5.25 1.45
C HIS A 21 2.53 -6.57 0.69
N ASN A 22 2.26 -6.48 -0.61
CA ASN A 22 2.28 -7.57 -1.58
C ASN A 22 1.30 -8.73 -1.30
N ARG A 23 0.39 -8.65 -0.32
CA ARG A 23 -0.53 -9.76 0.03
C ARG A 23 -1.87 -9.69 -0.69
N VAL A 24 -2.26 -10.80 -1.34
CA VAL A 24 -3.49 -10.88 -2.14
C VAL A 24 -4.76 -10.53 -1.35
N GLU A 25 -4.84 -10.89 -0.07
CA GLU A 25 -5.98 -10.58 0.78
C GLU A 25 -6.22 -9.08 0.89
N PHE A 26 -5.14 -8.30 0.95
CA PHE A 26 -5.17 -6.86 1.10
C PHE A 26 -5.40 -6.16 -0.23
N ALA A 27 -4.90 -6.68 -1.36
CA ALA A 27 -5.28 -6.18 -2.69
C ALA A 27 -6.80 -6.32 -2.94
N MET A 28 -7.37 -7.51 -2.64
CA MET A 28 -8.81 -7.72 -2.74
C MET A 28 -9.59 -6.82 -1.76
N GLU A 29 -9.07 -6.59 -0.55
CA GLU A 29 -9.70 -5.69 0.41
C GLU A 29 -9.69 -4.24 -0.05
N VAL A 30 -8.57 -3.74 -0.58
CA VAL A 30 -8.48 -2.40 -1.17
C VAL A 30 -9.52 -2.24 -2.26
N ARG A 31 -9.67 -3.23 -3.14
CA ARG A 31 -10.71 -3.20 -4.18
C ARG A 31 -12.11 -3.10 -3.60
N ARG A 32 -12.46 -3.97 -2.63
CA ARG A 32 -13.76 -3.92 -1.94
C ARG A 32 -14.02 -2.55 -1.29
N ARG A 33 -13.01 -1.96 -0.65
CA ARG A 33 -13.12 -0.65 0.00
C ARG A 33 -13.26 0.47 -1.03
N PHE A 34 -12.51 0.42 -2.12
CA PHE A 34 -12.60 1.39 -3.21
C PHE A 34 -14.00 1.41 -3.83
N GLU A 35 -14.54 0.24 -4.21
CA GLU A 35 -15.87 0.10 -4.82
C GLU A 35 -16.98 0.58 -3.89
N ARG A 36 -16.87 0.28 -2.59
CA ARG A 36 -17.85 0.68 -1.57
C ARG A 36 -17.77 2.17 -1.23
N PHE A 37 -16.56 2.71 -1.04
CA PHE A 37 -16.33 4.07 -0.59
C PHE A 37 -16.46 5.10 -1.73
N ARG A 38 -16.15 4.68 -2.96
CA ARG A 38 -16.14 5.50 -4.20
C ARG A 38 -15.35 6.80 -4.01
N PRO A 39 -14.03 6.72 -3.76
CA PRO A 39 -13.22 7.90 -3.53
C PRO A 39 -13.16 8.81 -4.76
N ASP A 40 -12.92 10.11 -4.53
CA ASP A 40 -12.56 11.08 -5.57
C ASP A 40 -11.05 11.36 -5.63
N ALA A 41 -10.29 10.86 -4.65
CA ALA A 41 -8.83 10.88 -4.64
C ALA A 41 -8.25 9.66 -3.92
N VAL A 42 -7.09 9.18 -4.37
CA VAL A 42 -6.34 8.09 -3.73
C VAL A 42 -5.00 8.60 -3.23
N ALA A 43 -4.65 8.27 -1.99
CA ALA A 43 -3.35 8.51 -1.40
C ALA A 43 -2.65 7.19 -1.08
N VAL A 44 -1.34 7.09 -1.37
CA VAL A 44 -0.53 5.90 -1.13
C VAL A 44 0.76 6.24 -0.36
N GLU A 45 1.22 5.29 0.44
CA GLU A 45 2.52 5.27 1.13
C GLU A 45 3.69 4.97 0.16
N PHE A 46 3.76 5.73 -0.92
CA PHE A 46 4.97 5.82 -1.74
C PHE A 46 5.47 7.26 -1.72
N PRO A 47 6.79 7.48 -1.80
CA PRO A 47 7.33 8.82 -1.91
C PRO A 47 7.11 9.38 -3.32
N ASP A 48 6.81 10.67 -3.41
CA ASP A 48 6.53 11.35 -4.69
C ASP A 48 7.73 11.32 -5.66
N THR A 49 8.95 11.18 -5.14
CA THR A 49 10.17 11.02 -5.93
C THR A 49 10.19 9.76 -6.80
N LEU A 50 9.42 8.73 -6.44
CA LEU A 50 9.31 7.48 -7.20
C LEU A 50 8.06 7.42 -8.07
N LYS A 51 7.21 8.46 -8.03
CA LYS A 51 5.88 8.49 -8.66
C LYS A 51 5.91 8.09 -10.14
N THR A 52 6.80 8.69 -10.93
CA THR A 52 6.89 8.40 -12.36
C THR A 52 7.28 6.95 -12.64
N GLY A 53 8.24 6.41 -11.88
CA GLY A 53 8.70 5.02 -12.03
C GLY A 53 7.60 4.02 -11.65
N ILE A 54 6.97 4.23 -10.49
CA ILE A 54 5.92 3.35 -9.98
C ILE A 54 4.70 3.37 -10.91
N LEU A 55 4.25 4.54 -11.37
CA LEU A 55 3.11 4.61 -12.28
C LEU A 55 3.38 3.91 -13.61
N ARG A 56 4.57 4.09 -14.20
CA ARG A 56 4.97 3.35 -15.40
C ARG A 56 5.01 1.83 -15.17
N ALA A 57 5.42 1.38 -13.99
CA ALA A 57 5.41 -0.02 -13.61
C ALA A 57 3.97 -0.56 -13.49
N VAL A 58 3.09 0.21 -12.84
CA VAL A 58 1.66 -0.10 -12.68
C VAL A 58 0.98 -0.24 -14.04
N ASP A 59 1.23 0.70 -14.96
CA ASP A 59 0.64 0.69 -16.32
C ASP A 59 1.09 -0.52 -17.16
N ARG A 60 2.20 -1.16 -16.78
CA ARG A 60 2.75 -2.33 -17.48
C ARG A 60 2.23 -3.67 -16.96
N LEU A 61 1.52 -3.70 -15.82
CA LEU A 61 0.98 -4.95 -15.29
C LEU A 61 0.03 -5.61 -16.30
N PRO A 62 0.06 -6.96 -16.44
CA PRO A 62 0.74 -7.93 -15.57
C PRO A 62 2.24 -8.19 -15.88
N LEU A 63 2.86 -7.45 -16.81
CA LEU A 63 4.30 -7.58 -17.06
C LEU A 63 5.11 -6.92 -15.92
N LEU A 64 5.59 -7.77 -15.01
CA LEU A 64 6.32 -7.36 -13.81
C LEU A 64 7.51 -6.44 -14.12
N SER A 65 7.64 -5.43 -13.28
CA SER A 65 8.69 -4.42 -13.37
C SER A 65 9.35 -4.21 -12.01
N VAL A 66 10.60 -3.77 -12.03
CA VAL A 66 11.34 -3.36 -10.84
C VAL A 66 11.69 -1.89 -10.99
N VAL A 67 11.21 -1.06 -10.07
CA VAL A 67 11.72 0.30 -9.92
C VAL A 67 13.03 0.20 -9.15
N PHE A 68 14.09 0.85 -9.63
CA PHE A 68 15.38 0.83 -8.94
C PHE A 68 15.99 2.22 -8.88
N TYR A 69 16.83 2.43 -7.88
CA TYR A 69 17.62 3.64 -7.72
C TYR A 69 18.83 3.37 -6.84
N GLU A 70 19.79 4.28 -6.86
CA GLU A 70 20.98 4.25 -6.02
C GLU A 70 20.78 5.16 -4.79
N GLU A 71 21.23 4.72 -3.62
CA GLU A 71 21.34 5.54 -2.42
C GLU A 71 22.69 6.29 -2.39
N ALA A 72 22.83 7.25 -1.48
CA ALA A 72 24.03 8.07 -1.38
C ALA A 72 25.33 7.27 -1.09
N ASP A 73 25.22 6.07 -0.52
CA ASP A 73 26.34 5.17 -0.24
C ASP A 73 26.68 4.22 -1.42
N GLY A 74 25.98 4.35 -2.54
CA GLY A 74 26.15 3.52 -3.74
C GLY A 74 25.33 2.22 -3.72
N ALA A 75 24.54 1.96 -2.67
CA ALA A 75 23.69 0.79 -2.63
C ALA A 75 22.51 0.93 -3.60
N PHE A 76 22.24 -0.12 -4.38
CA PHE A 76 21.04 -0.18 -5.20
C PHE A 76 19.85 -0.67 -4.39
N VAL A 77 18.76 0.09 -4.44
CA VAL A 77 17.45 -0.32 -3.95
C VAL A 77 16.63 -0.81 -5.13
N TYR A 78 16.05 -2.00 -4.98
CA TYR A 78 15.14 -2.60 -5.95
C TYR A 78 13.77 -2.76 -5.32
N LEU A 79 12.76 -2.18 -5.95
CA LEU A 79 11.36 -2.27 -5.56
C LEU A 79 10.58 -3.02 -6.65
N PRO A 80 10.38 -4.34 -6.50
CA PRO A 80 9.44 -5.10 -7.32
C PRO A 80 8.03 -4.50 -7.17
N VAL A 81 7.40 -4.19 -8.31
CA VAL A 81 6.02 -3.71 -8.33
C VAL A 81 5.10 -4.92 -8.50
N GLU A 82 4.65 -5.47 -7.37
CA GLU A 82 3.83 -6.67 -7.35
C GLU A 82 2.33 -6.33 -7.53
N PRO A 83 1.59 -7.08 -8.37
CA PRO A 83 0.16 -6.84 -8.59
C PRO A 83 -0.70 -7.06 -7.35
N THR A 84 -0.20 -7.84 -6.39
CA THR A 84 -0.89 -8.18 -5.14
C THR A 84 -0.60 -7.19 -4.02
N ASP A 85 0.16 -6.11 -4.26
CA ASP A 85 0.28 -5.03 -3.29
C ASP A 85 -0.98 -4.16 -3.28
N GLY A 86 -1.51 -3.87 -2.10
CA GLY A 86 -2.71 -3.05 -1.96
C GLY A 86 -2.53 -1.62 -2.48
N GLN A 87 -1.35 -1.02 -2.38
CA GLN A 87 -1.08 0.31 -2.94
C GLN A 87 -1.05 0.25 -4.47
N VAL A 88 -0.45 -0.80 -5.04
CA VAL A 88 -0.45 -1.03 -6.49
C VAL A 88 -1.89 -1.20 -6.99
N GLU A 89 -2.72 -2.00 -6.31
CA GLU A 89 -4.13 -2.13 -6.67
C GLU A 89 -4.89 -0.79 -6.55
N ALA A 90 -4.64 -0.01 -5.49
CA ALA A 90 -5.24 1.32 -5.33
C ALA A 90 -4.89 2.26 -6.49
N LEU A 91 -3.63 2.24 -6.94
CA LEU A 91 -3.17 3.03 -8.08
C LEU A 91 -3.83 2.56 -9.39
N ARG A 92 -3.97 1.24 -9.61
CA ARG A 92 -4.67 0.70 -10.79
C ARG A 92 -6.13 1.12 -10.81
N LEU A 93 -6.84 1.01 -9.68
CA LEU A 93 -8.24 1.41 -9.55
C LEU A 93 -8.42 2.91 -9.79
N ALA A 94 -7.55 3.75 -9.21
CA ALA A 94 -7.58 5.18 -9.42
C ALA A 94 -7.36 5.56 -10.90
N ARG A 95 -6.41 4.89 -11.57
CA ARG A 95 -6.14 5.05 -13.01
C ARG A 95 -7.34 4.65 -13.85
N SER A 96 -7.93 3.49 -13.59
CA SER A 96 -9.13 3.02 -14.30
C SER A 96 -10.33 3.95 -14.09
N ALA A 97 -10.47 4.54 -12.90
CA ALA A 97 -11.54 5.49 -12.58
C ALA A 97 -11.24 6.94 -13.04
N GLY A 98 -10.02 7.24 -13.50
CA GLY A 98 -9.62 8.59 -13.90
C GLY A 98 -9.52 9.60 -12.75
N ILE A 99 -9.28 9.14 -11.51
CA ILE A 99 -9.20 10.01 -10.32
C ILE A 99 -7.74 10.28 -9.91
N PRO A 100 -7.45 11.43 -9.27
CA PRO A 100 -6.09 11.80 -8.86
C PRO A 100 -5.47 10.84 -7.85
N VAL A 101 -4.16 10.63 -8.01
CA VAL A 101 -3.32 9.84 -7.10
C VAL A 101 -2.25 10.71 -6.44
N HIS A 102 -2.07 10.53 -5.14
CA HIS A 102 -1.15 11.28 -4.29
C HIS A 102 -0.16 10.35 -3.60
N PHE A 103 1.12 10.59 -3.82
CA PHE A 103 2.23 9.85 -3.22
C PHE A 103 2.64 10.62 -1.96
N ILE A 104 2.21 10.13 -0.79
CA ILE A 104 2.20 10.95 0.42
C ILE A 104 3.31 10.61 1.42
N ASP A 105 4.17 9.65 1.10
CA ASP A 105 5.25 9.28 1.99
C ASP A 105 6.50 10.17 1.82
N ARG A 106 7.39 10.10 2.81
CA ARG A 106 8.70 10.75 2.82
C ARG A 106 9.75 9.83 2.21
N ASP A 107 10.44 10.30 1.18
CA ASP A 107 11.62 9.63 0.65
C ASP A 107 12.74 9.65 1.71
N THR A 108 13.12 8.47 2.19
CA THR A 108 14.05 8.24 3.29
C THR A 108 15.14 7.28 2.85
N GLU A 109 16.40 7.66 3.04
CA GLU A 109 17.57 6.81 2.73
C GLU A 109 17.96 5.93 3.92
N GLY A 110 18.61 4.80 3.62
CA GLY A 110 19.09 3.87 4.64
C GLY A 110 17.95 3.33 5.50
N TYR A 111 16.74 3.22 4.92
CA TYR A 111 15.59 2.67 5.61
C TYR A 111 15.74 1.16 5.75
N LEU A 112 15.91 0.70 6.99
CA LEU A 112 16.04 -0.72 7.27
C LEU A 112 14.67 -1.39 7.38
N PRO A 113 14.49 -2.58 6.78
CA PRO A 113 13.28 -3.39 6.98
C PRO A 113 12.99 -3.60 8.46
N ASP A 114 11.72 -3.47 8.86
CA ASP A 114 11.30 -3.81 10.21
C ASP A 114 11.17 -5.34 10.33
N PRO A 115 11.96 -6.00 11.21
CA PRO A 115 11.83 -7.44 11.42
C PRO A 115 10.62 -7.82 12.29
N ALA A 116 9.83 -6.84 12.77
CA ALA A 116 8.68 -7.10 13.62
C ALA A 116 7.70 -8.10 12.96
N PRO A 117 7.29 -9.16 13.69
CA PRO A 117 6.39 -10.15 13.13
C PRO A 117 5.01 -9.53 12.87
N MET A 118 4.49 -9.77 11.67
CA MET A 118 3.13 -9.40 11.30
C MET A 118 2.19 -10.60 11.46
N PRO A 119 0.91 -10.38 11.80
CA PRO A 119 -0.07 -11.47 11.83
C PRO A 119 -0.24 -12.13 10.45
N ASP A 120 -0.76 -13.36 10.41
CA ASP A 120 -0.99 -14.07 9.16
C ASP A 120 -2.02 -13.33 8.28
N PRO A 121 -1.67 -12.89 7.05
CA PRO A 121 -2.58 -12.17 6.17
C PRO A 121 -3.88 -12.94 5.86
N TYR A 122 -3.84 -14.29 5.87
CA TYR A 122 -5.02 -15.09 5.61
C TYR A 122 -6.13 -14.89 6.64
N ALA A 123 -5.79 -14.44 7.86
CA ALA A 123 -6.76 -14.14 8.89
C ALA A 123 -7.77 -13.07 8.44
N VAL A 124 -7.40 -12.14 7.54
CA VAL A 124 -8.32 -11.15 6.95
C VAL A 124 -9.54 -11.83 6.33
N ARG A 125 -9.37 -12.96 5.63
CA ARG A 125 -10.49 -13.72 5.03
C ARG A 125 -11.42 -14.32 6.08
N ARG A 126 -10.89 -14.66 7.26
CA ARG A 126 -11.61 -15.37 8.32
C ARG A 126 -12.34 -14.43 9.27
N ILE A 127 -11.69 -13.34 9.67
CA ILE A 127 -12.19 -12.42 10.71
C ILE A 127 -12.55 -11.03 10.17
N GLY A 128 -12.23 -10.73 8.91
CA GLY A 128 -12.42 -9.41 8.32
C GLY A 128 -11.23 -8.48 8.56
N HIS A 129 -11.11 -7.46 7.71
CA HIS A 129 -9.97 -6.53 7.72
C HIS A 129 -9.97 -5.63 8.95
N HIS A 130 -11.13 -5.14 9.37
CA HIS A 130 -11.21 -4.27 10.54
C HIS A 130 -10.79 -5.02 11.82
N ALA A 131 -11.31 -6.23 12.03
CA ALA A 131 -10.96 -7.05 13.19
C ALA A 131 -9.46 -7.39 13.20
N TYR A 132 -8.89 -7.69 12.04
CA TYR A 132 -7.46 -7.92 11.85
C TYR A 132 -6.62 -6.72 12.29
N CYS A 133 -6.90 -5.52 11.77
CA CYS A 133 -6.16 -4.31 12.12
C CYS A 133 -6.36 -3.91 13.58
N ARG A 134 -7.57 -4.10 14.14
CA ARG A 134 -7.85 -3.86 15.57
C ARG A 134 -7.05 -4.80 16.47
N ALA A 135 -6.88 -6.05 16.08
CA ALA A 135 -6.02 -7.00 16.79
C ALA A 135 -4.56 -6.53 16.74
N TYR A 136 -4.07 -6.10 15.58
CA TYR A 136 -2.73 -5.51 15.46
C TYR A 136 -2.56 -4.27 16.36
N LEU A 137 -3.49 -3.31 16.35
CA LEU A 137 -3.41 -2.12 17.23
C LEU A 137 -3.37 -2.48 18.72
N ARG A 138 -4.01 -3.59 19.12
CA ARG A 138 -4.03 -4.04 20.51
C ARG A 138 -2.75 -4.75 20.94
N PHE A 139 -2.04 -5.42 20.03
CA PHE A 139 -0.96 -6.36 20.38
C PHE A 139 0.37 -6.13 19.64
N GLY A 140 0.36 -5.47 18.49
CA GLY A 140 1.42 -5.44 17.48
C GLY A 140 2.45 -4.30 17.58
N GLY A 141 2.39 -3.46 18.62
CA GLY A 141 3.28 -2.30 18.79
C GLY A 141 4.36 -2.47 19.85
N ARG A 142 4.97 -3.65 19.99
CA ARG A 142 5.97 -3.89 21.04
C ARG A 142 7.35 -3.28 20.76
N GLY A 143 7.61 -2.82 19.54
CA GLY A 143 8.77 -1.98 19.21
C GLY A 143 8.43 -0.50 19.42
N GLY A 144 9.28 0.24 20.12
CA GLY A 144 9.12 1.69 20.24
C GLY A 144 9.21 2.39 18.87
N PRO A 145 8.67 3.61 18.74
CA PRO A 145 8.66 4.32 17.47
C PRO A 145 10.09 4.55 16.97
N ARG A 146 10.39 4.09 15.75
CA ARG A 146 11.66 4.37 15.11
C ARG A 146 11.67 5.82 14.61
N PRO A 147 12.80 6.55 14.72
CA PRO A 147 12.85 7.95 14.30
C PRO A 147 12.41 8.15 12.84
N GLN A 148 12.81 7.26 11.93
CA GLN A 148 12.42 7.35 10.52
C GLN A 148 10.91 7.15 10.30
N ASP A 149 10.29 6.18 10.99
CA ASP A 149 8.84 5.94 10.91
C ASP A 149 8.05 7.16 11.41
N THR A 150 8.49 7.77 12.51
CA THR A 150 7.86 8.99 13.04
C THR A 150 7.89 10.13 12.02
N LEU A 151 8.99 10.29 11.29
CA LEU A 151 9.10 11.33 10.26
C LEU A 151 8.21 11.03 9.03
N ARG A 152 8.12 9.76 8.62
CA ARG A 152 7.24 9.29 7.54
C ARG A 152 5.77 9.51 7.92
N GLU A 153 5.36 9.10 9.10
CA GLU A 153 3.99 9.24 9.62
C GLU A 153 3.56 10.70 9.77
N LYS A 154 4.44 11.57 10.27
CA LYS A 154 4.17 13.02 10.30
C LYS A 154 3.99 13.61 8.90
N THR A 155 4.79 13.15 7.93
CA THR A 155 4.70 13.59 6.53
C THR A 155 3.38 13.14 5.91
N MET A 156 3.03 11.86 6.07
CA MET A 156 1.75 11.31 5.63
C MET A 156 0.57 12.03 6.27
N ALA A 157 0.59 12.23 7.60
CA ALA A 157 -0.45 12.95 8.32
C ALA A 157 -0.59 14.41 7.83
N HIS A 158 0.51 15.13 7.63
CA HIS A 158 0.48 16.48 7.06
C HIS A 158 -0.19 16.51 5.67
N ARG A 159 0.19 15.59 4.78
CA ARG A 159 -0.38 15.52 3.42
C ARG A 159 -1.84 15.08 3.43
N LEU A 160 -2.23 14.13 4.27
CA LEU A 160 -3.63 13.73 4.45
C LEU A 160 -4.48 14.87 5.01
N GLN A 161 -3.98 15.64 5.98
CA GLN A 161 -4.67 16.83 6.49
C GLN A 161 -4.95 17.87 5.40
N ARG A 162 -4.02 18.03 4.45
CA ARG A 162 -4.22 18.90 3.28
C ARG A 162 -5.25 18.31 2.31
N LEU A 163 -5.14 17.02 1.98
CA LEU A 163 -6.08 16.34 1.08
C LEU A 163 -7.51 16.35 1.62
N SER A 164 -7.70 16.17 2.93
CA SER A 164 -9.02 16.26 3.58
C SER A 164 -9.71 17.62 3.35
N ARG A 165 -8.94 18.69 3.14
CA ARG A 165 -9.47 20.04 2.86
C ARG A 165 -9.73 20.30 1.39
N SER A 166 -9.10 19.56 0.48
CA SER A 166 -9.12 19.80 -0.97
C SER A 166 -9.85 18.73 -1.78
N SER A 167 -10.31 17.66 -1.14
CA SER A 167 -10.99 16.52 -1.76
C SER A 167 -12.19 16.13 -0.92
N GLU A 168 -13.21 15.51 -1.51
CA GLU A 168 -14.44 15.13 -0.82
C GLU A 168 -14.32 13.78 -0.12
N ARG A 169 -13.67 12.79 -0.74
CA ARG A 169 -13.56 11.41 -0.26
C ARG A 169 -12.22 10.79 -0.63
N VAL A 170 -11.28 10.81 0.31
CA VAL A 170 -9.93 10.29 0.09
C VAL A 170 -9.83 8.84 0.55
N LEU A 171 -9.38 7.94 -0.33
CA LEU A 171 -8.96 6.60 0.08
C LEU A 171 -7.45 6.60 0.30
N PHE A 172 -7.01 6.37 1.53
CA PHE A 172 -5.60 6.18 1.84
C PHE A 172 -5.28 4.70 1.98
N VAL A 173 -4.22 4.24 1.30
CA VAL A 173 -3.70 2.88 1.38
C VAL A 173 -2.23 2.92 1.78
N GLY A 174 -1.89 2.27 2.90
CA GLY A 174 -0.53 2.25 3.44
C GLY A 174 -0.30 1.06 4.36
N GLY A 175 0.95 0.79 4.68
CA GLY A 175 1.40 -0.28 5.54
C GLY A 175 0.76 -0.22 6.93
N LEU A 176 0.31 -1.38 7.42
CA LEU A 176 -0.30 -1.53 8.74
C LEU A 176 0.59 -1.08 9.89
N ALA A 177 1.92 -1.21 9.73
CA ALA A 177 2.91 -0.77 10.70
C ALA A 177 2.79 0.73 11.06
N HIS A 178 2.38 1.56 10.09
CA HIS A 178 2.27 3.01 10.29
C HIS A 178 0.93 3.45 10.85
N LEU A 179 -0.06 2.56 10.92
CA LEU A 179 -1.40 2.91 11.39
C LEU A 179 -1.40 3.53 12.81
N PRO A 180 -0.70 2.98 13.83
CA PRO A 180 -0.70 3.56 15.18
C PRO A 180 -0.20 5.01 15.20
N GLY A 181 0.97 5.26 14.60
CA GLY A 181 1.59 6.58 14.60
C GLY A 181 0.83 7.58 13.73
N LEU A 182 0.29 7.13 12.60
CA LEU A 182 -0.56 7.95 11.75
C LEU A 182 -1.82 8.42 12.51
N LEU A 183 -2.53 7.51 13.19
CA LEU A 183 -3.69 7.86 14.02
C LEU A 183 -3.32 8.86 15.13
N ALA A 184 -2.14 8.72 15.74
CA ALA A 184 -1.66 9.65 16.77
C ALA A 184 -1.36 11.06 16.22
N HIS A 185 -1.09 11.21 14.92
CA HIS A 185 -0.72 12.46 14.29
C HIS A 185 -1.86 13.16 13.53
N LEU A 186 -2.88 12.42 13.07
CA LEU A 186 -3.95 12.97 12.22
C LEU A 186 -4.78 14.06 12.92
N ASP A 187 -5.05 13.94 14.22
CA ASP A 187 -5.91 14.89 14.96
C ASP A 187 -5.22 16.21 15.35
N ARG A 188 -3.91 16.33 15.13
CA ARG A 188 -3.15 17.54 15.48
C ARG A 188 -2.48 18.12 14.24
N PRO A 189 -2.50 19.44 14.01
CA PRO A 189 -1.81 20.04 12.87
C PRO A 189 -0.36 19.55 12.76
N GLN A 190 -0.02 18.96 11.62
CA GLN A 190 1.35 18.56 11.32
C GLN A 190 2.01 19.57 10.40
N THR A 191 3.31 19.77 10.58
CA THR A 191 4.14 20.51 9.63
C THR A 191 4.74 19.56 8.61
N GLU A 192 5.09 20.09 7.44
CA GLU A 192 5.82 19.30 6.47
C GLU A 192 7.22 19.00 7.00
N VAL A 193 7.59 17.72 7.02
CA VAL A 193 8.94 17.30 7.41
C VAL A 193 9.87 17.47 6.22
N ILE A 194 11.05 18.05 6.47
CA ILE A 194 12.08 18.18 5.44
C ILE A 194 12.51 16.77 4.98
N GLY A 195 12.48 16.59 3.67
CA GLY A 195 12.83 15.34 3.02
C GLY A 195 13.21 15.58 1.57
N ARG A 196 13.71 14.54 0.92
CA ARG A 196 14.11 14.59 -0.49
C ARG A 196 12.91 14.89 -1.38
N ARG A 197 13.10 15.82 -2.32
CA ARG A 197 12.07 16.26 -3.30
C ARG A 197 12.29 15.67 -4.69
N ARG A 198 13.52 15.27 -4.99
CA ARG A 198 13.91 14.68 -6.27
C ARG A 198 14.93 13.60 -5.99
N ARG A 199 14.82 12.50 -6.73
CA ARG A 199 15.79 11.40 -6.74
C ARG A 199 16.31 11.24 -8.16
N GLU A 200 17.63 11.20 -8.30
CA GLU A 200 18.29 10.93 -9.57
C GLU A 200 18.45 9.42 -9.75
N GLY A 201 18.66 8.97 -11.00
CA GLY A 201 18.90 7.55 -11.29
C GLY A 201 17.70 6.61 -11.06
N VAL A 202 16.47 7.14 -10.89
CA VAL A 202 15.28 6.30 -10.79
C VAL A 202 15.01 5.63 -12.14
N GLY A 203 15.33 4.35 -12.21
CA GLY A 203 15.16 3.50 -13.38
C GLY A 203 13.98 2.55 -13.27
N LEU A 204 13.62 1.96 -14.41
CA LEU A 204 12.61 0.91 -14.50
C LEU A 204 13.17 -0.26 -15.30
N ALA A 205 13.24 -1.44 -14.69
CA ALA A 205 13.68 -2.67 -15.33
C ALA A 205 12.51 -3.64 -15.53
N HIS A 206 12.62 -4.50 -16.53
CA HIS A 206 11.75 -5.67 -16.67
C HIS A 206 12.20 -6.73 -15.66
N LEU A 207 11.26 -7.32 -14.92
CA LEU A 207 11.59 -8.49 -14.12
C LEU A 207 11.58 -9.73 -15.01
N HIS A 208 12.70 -10.45 -15.08
CA HIS A 208 12.76 -11.69 -15.82
C HIS A 208 11.79 -12.72 -15.22
N ARG A 209 11.12 -13.49 -16.08
CA ARG A 209 10.08 -14.46 -15.66
C ARG A 209 10.60 -15.43 -14.62
N GLU A 210 11.82 -15.92 -14.77
CA GLU A 210 12.40 -16.91 -13.86
C GLU A 210 12.70 -16.31 -12.48
N SER A 211 13.13 -15.04 -12.43
CA SER A 211 13.40 -14.32 -11.18
C SER A 211 12.14 -14.04 -10.36
N SER A 212 10.95 -14.06 -10.97
CA SER A 212 9.69 -13.83 -10.24
C SER A 212 9.49 -14.80 -9.07
N ARG A 213 10.01 -16.03 -9.18
CA ARG A 213 9.91 -17.07 -8.14
C ARG A 213 10.83 -16.83 -6.94
N GLU A 214 11.84 -16.00 -7.12
CA GLU A 214 12.89 -15.77 -6.13
C GLU A 214 12.69 -14.45 -5.38
N ILE A 215 12.24 -13.41 -6.09
CA ILE A 215 12.22 -12.04 -5.54
C ILE A 215 10.84 -11.49 -5.20
N MET A 216 9.76 -12.15 -5.64
CA MET A 216 8.41 -11.73 -5.26
C MET A 216 8.11 -12.16 -3.82
N THR A 217 7.37 -11.30 -3.13
CA THR A 217 6.89 -11.53 -1.78
C THR A 217 5.69 -12.46 -1.76
N GLU A 218 4.79 -12.32 -2.75
CA GLU A 218 3.69 -13.27 -2.94
C GLU A 218 4.08 -14.37 -3.90
N MET A 219 3.56 -15.57 -3.65
CA MET A 219 3.79 -16.69 -4.55
C MET A 219 3.34 -16.32 -5.97
N PRO A 220 4.19 -16.41 -7.01
CA PRO A 220 3.84 -15.98 -8.37
C PRO A 220 2.60 -16.66 -8.94
N PHE A 221 2.34 -17.91 -8.54
CA PHE A 221 1.10 -18.61 -8.90
C PHE A 221 -0.16 -17.91 -8.37
N LEU A 222 -0.11 -17.44 -7.12
CA LEU A 222 -1.22 -16.72 -6.49
C LEU A 222 -1.38 -15.32 -7.07
N ALA A 223 -0.27 -14.62 -7.33
CA ALA A 223 -0.29 -13.34 -8.05
C ALA A 223 -0.90 -13.47 -9.45
N ALA A 224 -0.56 -14.53 -10.19
CA ALA A 224 -1.15 -14.79 -11.50
C ALA A 224 -2.64 -15.17 -11.42
N ALA A 225 -3.07 -15.89 -10.38
CA ALA A 225 -4.48 -16.17 -10.14
C ALA A 225 -5.28 -14.90 -9.83
N TYR A 226 -4.70 -13.99 -9.04
CA TYR A 226 -5.25 -12.67 -8.78
C TYR A 226 -5.37 -11.84 -10.07
N GLU A 227 -4.33 -11.78 -10.91
CA GLU A 227 -4.39 -11.06 -12.19
C GLU A 227 -5.48 -11.58 -13.13
N ARG A 228 -5.66 -12.91 -13.22
CA ARG A 228 -6.75 -13.51 -13.99
C ARG A 228 -8.11 -13.07 -13.44
N ALA A 229 -8.36 -13.31 -12.16
CA ALA A 229 -9.62 -12.96 -11.51
C ALA A 229 -9.93 -11.45 -11.60
N ARG A 230 -8.90 -10.59 -11.56
CA ARG A 230 -9.03 -9.14 -11.71
C ARG A 230 -9.38 -8.70 -13.13
N SER A 231 -8.95 -9.46 -14.14
CA SER A 231 -9.19 -9.14 -15.55
C SER A 231 -10.58 -9.57 -16.01
N ASP A 232 -11.20 -10.51 -15.30
CA ASP A 232 -12.57 -10.94 -15.53
C ASP A 232 -13.58 -9.89 -15.01
N ASP A 233 -14.76 -9.80 -15.65
CA ASP A 233 -15.85 -8.87 -15.26
C ASP A 233 -16.55 -9.25 -13.93
N GLY A 234 -16.04 -10.25 -13.22
CA GLY A 234 -16.63 -10.83 -12.02
C GLY A 234 -16.08 -10.28 -10.70
N PRO A 235 -16.66 -10.71 -9.57
CA PRO A 235 -16.08 -10.42 -8.26
C PRO A 235 -14.73 -11.11 -8.10
N VAL A 236 -13.72 -10.36 -7.65
CA VAL A 236 -12.39 -10.92 -7.35
C VAL A 236 -12.42 -11.62 -5.99
N ASP A 237 -12.47 -12.95 -6.00
CA ASP A 237 -12.43 -13.79 -4.78
C ASP A 237 -11.40 -14.93 -4.90
N VAL A 238 -10.11 -14.60 -4.76
CA VAL A 238 -9.03 -15.59 -4.75
C VAL A 238 -8.77 -16.07 -3.32
N ASP A 239 -9.03 -17.34 -3.04
CA ASP A 239 -8.72 -17.96 -1.75
C ASP A 239 -7.41 -18.73 -1.82
N ARG A 240 -6.35 -18.25 -1.15
CA ARG A 240 -5.02 -18.89 -1.18
C ARG A 240 -5.04 -20.38 -0.78
N LEU A 241 -5.99 -20.83 0.05
CA LEU A 241 -6.08 -22.23 0.48
C LEU A 241 -6.91 -23.11 -0.48
N LYS A 242 -7.60 -22.51 -1.45
CA LYS A 242 -8.49 -23.21 -2.40
C LYS A 242 -8.14 -22.97 -3.86
N VAL A 243 -7.18 -22.08 -4.17
CA VAL A 243 -6.82 -21.69 -5.54
C VAL A 243 -6.29 -22.83 -6.41
N ASN A 244 -5.87 -23.94 -5.81
CA ASN A 244 -5.34 -25.13 -6.50
C ASN A 244 -6.11 -26.41 -6.12
N ARG A 245 -7.40 -26.29 -5.78
CA ARG A 245 -8.28 -27.43 -5.48
C ARG A 245 -9.25 -27.69 -6.62
#